data_AF-A0A838TYR5-F1
#
_entry.id   AF-A0A838TYR5-F1
#
_cell.length_a   1.000
_cell.length_b   1.000
_cell.length_c   1.000
_cell.angle_alpha   90.00
_cell.angle_beta   90.00
_cell.angle_gamma   90.00
#
_symmetry.space_group_name_H-M   'P 1'
#
loop_
_entity.id
_entity.type
_entity.pdbx_description
1 polymer ?
#
loop_
_entity_poly.entity_id
_entity_poly.type
_entity_poly.pdbx_seq_one_letter_code
_entity_poly.pdbx_strand_id
1 'polypeptide(L)'
;MINNSLYFILLLLLSITSFSSIKFANLDYFIEAETNDSKNSNIISHQTSINKTEAVLQRGNIAMGFDQDKITHKFIPTVNGGEIIIMPLNASDVNIIIQIKEHIKDIQNDFSNGNFTKPFVIHAEQVPGTKIMNEKKYLIEYDIKHNNNNSILVMSTKDKEVIDAISDFMNFQGSEHVGH
;
A
#
# COMPACT_ATOMS: atom_id res chain seq x y z
N MET A 1 -15.62 28.44 -56.05
CA MET A 1 -16.94 27.85 -55.77
C MET A 1 -16.92 27.42 -54.30
N ILE A 2 -17.22 28.30 -53.34
CA ILE A 2 -18.53 28.69 -52.77
C ILE A 2 -19.26 27.53 -52.05
N ASN A 3 -19.24 27.63 -50.70
CA ASN A 3 -20.22 27.33 -49.62
C ASN A 3 -21.23 26.16 -49.66
N ASN A 4 -21.35 25.47 -48.50
CA ASN A 4 -22.53 25.41 -47.58
C ASN A 4 -22.25 24.39 -46.45
N SER A 5 -21.94 24.76 -45.20
CA SER A 5 -22.87 25.06 -44.07
C SER A 5 -24.25 24.38 -44.13
N LEU A 6 -24.51 23.42 -43.24
CA LEU A 6 -25.67 23.45 -42.33
C LEU A 6 -25.57 22.40 -41.19
N TYR A 7 -26.00 22.84 -40.01
CA TYR A 7 -26.14 22.12 -38.75
C TYR A 7 -27.10 20.93 -38.80
N PHE A 8 -26.85 19.89 -37.98
CA PHE A 8 -27.93 19.20 -37.27
C PHE A 8 -27.46 18.78 -35.86
N ILE A 9 -28.08 19.40 -34.87
CA ILE A 9 -28.05 19.08 -33.43
C ILE A 9 -29.27 18.21 -33.14
N LEU A 10 -29.11 17.08 -32.44
CA LEU A 10 -30.17 16.47 -31.62
C LEU A 10 -29.52 15.55 -30.57
N LEU A 11 -29.31 16.02 -29.33
CA LEU A 11 -30.18 15.76 -28.16
C LEU A 11 -30.44 14.26 -27.90
N LEU A 12 -29.67 13.66 -27.00
CA LEU A 12 -30.14 12.51 -26.21
C LEU A 12 -30.13 12.89 -24.73
N LEU A 13 -31.29 12.66 -24.12
CA LEU A 13 -31.77 13.19 -22.85
C LEU A 13 -31.01 12.67 -21.63
N LEU A 14 -30.89 13.56 -20.64
CA LEU A 14 -30.76 13.20 -19.23
C LEU A 14 -31.99 12.40 -18.78
N SER A 15 -31.76 11.30 -18.06
CA SER A 15 -32.69 10.82 -17.05
C SER A 15 -31.96 10.68 -15.72
N ILE A 16 -32.15 11.68 -14.85
CA ILE A 16 -31.96 11.58 -13.41
C ILE A 16 -33.23 10.93 -12.84
N THR A 17 -33.07 9.98 -11.93
CA THR A 17 -33.94 9.63 -10.76
C THR A 17 -33.60 8.18 -10.37
N SER A 18 -33.36 7.77 -9.14
CA SER A 18 -33.40 8.39 -7.81
C SER A 18 -32.51 7.53 -6.91
N PHE A 19 -31.89 8.16 -5.89
CA PHE A 19 -31.32 7.45 -4.75
C PHE A 19 -32.44 6.69 -4.04
N SER A 20 -32.35 5.35 -3.99
CA SER A 20 -33.09 4.56 -3.01
C SER A 20 -32.13 4.23 -1.88
N SER A 21 -32.30 4.94 -0.76
CA SER A 21 -31.71 4.57 0.52
C SER A 21 -32.25 3.19 0.92
N ILE A 22 -31.41 2.16 0.86
CA ILE A 22 -31.76 0.87 1.43
C ILE A 22 -31.59 1.00 2.94
N LYS A 23 -32.72 1.01 3.65
CA LYS A 23 -32.76 0.88 5.09
C LYS A 23 -33.81 -0.19 5.45
N PHE A 24 -33.31 -1.17 6.19
CA PHE A 24 -33.97 -2.17 7.05
C PHE A 24 -34.54 -3.45 6.42
N ALA A 25 -33.96 -4.56 6.87
CA ALA A 25 -34.73 -5.57 7.60
C ALA A 25 -33.88 -6.07 8.77
N ASN A 26 -34.34 -5.78 9.99
CA ASN A 26 -33.90 -6.46 11.20
C ASN A 26 -34.20 -7.95 11.03
N LEU A 27 -33.20 -8.80 11.22
CA LEU A 27 -33.42 -10.22 11.40
C LEU A 27 -33.44 -10.47 12.91
N ASP A 28 -34.65 -10.47 13.48
CA ASP A 28 -34.92 -10.93 14.83
C ASP A 28 -34.66 -12.44 14.87
N TYR A 29 -33.44 -12.84 15.21
CA TYR A 29 -33.15 -14.20 15.64
C TYR A 29 -33.28 -14.24 17.17
N PHE A 30 -34.45 -14.68 17.61
CA PHE A 30 -34.74 -15.01 19.01
C PHE A 30 -33.76 -16.08 19.51
N ILE A 31 -32.93 -15.74 20.49
CA ILE A 31 -32.51 -16.68 21.54
C ILE A 31 -32.69 -15.96 22.88
N GLU A 32 -33.78 -16.31 23.57
CA GLU A 32 -33.86 -16.21 25.02
C GLU A 32 -33.14 -17.42 25.61
N ALA A 33 -32.00 -17.18 26.26
CA ALA A 33 -31.55 -17.95 27.41
C ALA A 33 -30.56 -17.09 28.20
N GLU A 34 -31.08 -16.50 29.26
CA GLU A 34 -30.39 -15.79 30.32
C GLU A 34 -29.38 -16.72 31.03
N THR A 35 -28.12 -16.29 31.19
CA THR A 35 -27.37 -16.27 32.48
C THR A 35 -25.88 -15.93 32.28
N ASN A 36 -25.45 -14.82 32.88
CA ASN A 36 -24.12 -14.48 33.44
C ASN A 36 -22.85 -15.19 32.93
N ASP A 37 -21.96 -14.48 32.22
CA ASP A 37 -20.57 -14.25 32.68
C ASP A 37 -19.86 -13.17 31.82
N SER A 38 -19.16 -12.27 32.49
CA SER A 38 -18.42 -11.12 31.96
C SER A 38 -17.11 -11.58 31.29
N LYS A 39 -17.17 -12.17 30.08
CA LYS A 39 -15.97 -12.50 29.27
C LYS A 39 -16.29 -12.51 27.77
N ASN A 40 -16.54 -11.35 27.14
CA ASN A 40 -16.62 -11.32 25.67
C ASN A 40 -16.16 -10.02 24.98
N SER A 41 -15.25 -9.25 25.61
CA SER A 41 -14.60 -8.11 24.93
C SER A 41 -13.32 -8.50 24.16
N ASN A 42 -12.85 -9.74 24.28
CA ASN A 42 -11.54 -10.16 23.77
C ASN A 42 -11.58 -11.04 22.51
N ILE A 43 -12.76 -11.39 21.99
CA ILE A 43 -12.89 -12.28 20.82
C ILE A 43 -12.99 -11.48 19.50
N ILE A 44 -13.57 -10.27 19.54
CA ILE A 44 -13.80 -9.45 18.34
C ILE A 44 -12.50 -8.81 17.81
N SER A 45 -11.56 -8.48 18.70
CA SER A 45 -10.26 -7.91 18.29
C SER A 45 -9.36 -8.95 17.60
N HIS A 46 -9.48 -10.24 17.97
CA HIS A 46 -8.61 -11.29 17.46
C HIS A 46 -8.99 -11.79 16.06
N GLN A 47 -10.28 -11.80 15.71
CA GLN A 47 -10.70 -12.17 14.35
C GLN A 47 -10.45 -11.04 13.33
N THR A 48 -10.55 -9.78 13.76
CA THR A 48 -10.29 -8.63 12.88
C THR A 48 -8.80 -8.53 12.51
N SER A 49 -7.90 -8.85 13.45
CA SER A 49 -6.45 -8.86 13.20
C SER A 49 -6.01 -10.01 12.27
N ILE A 50 -6.57 -11.22 12.44
CA ILE A 50 -6.23 -12.37 11.58
C ILE A 50 -6.65 -12.12 10.12
N ASN A 51 -7.84 -11.54 9.91
CA ASN A 51 -8.34 -11.21 8.57
C ASN A 51 -7.56 -10.07 7.90
N LYS A 52 -7.03 -9.09 8.67
CA LYS A 52 -6.18 -8.02 8.13
C LYS A 52 -4.86 -8.60 7.61
N THR A 53 -4.20 -9.47 8.38
CA THR A 53 -2.90 -10.06 8.03
C THR A 53 -2.97 -10.94 6.77
N GLU A 54 -3.97 -11.82 6.65
CA GLU A 54 -4.13 -12.67 5.45
C GLU A 54 -4.45 -11.85 4.20
N ALA A 55 -5.26 -10.80 4.33
CA ALA A 55 -5.61 -9.94 3.20
C ALA A 55 -4.45 -9.05 2.75
N VAL A 56 -3.59 -8.60 3.69
CA VAL A 56 -2.34 -7.90 3.38
C VAL A 56 -1.37 -8.84 2.66
N LEU A 57 -1.21 -10.09 3.11
CA LEU A 57 -0.37 -11.10 2.47
C LEU A 57 -0.81 -11.42 1.04
N GLN A 58 -2.11 -11.61 0.80
CA GLN A 58 -2.63 -11.87 -0.55
C GLN A 58 -2.43 -10.68 -1.49
N ARG A 59 -2.77 -9.46 -1.07
CA ARG A 59 -2.54 -8.25 -1.88
C ARG A 59 -1.06 -7.97 -2.07
N GLY A 60 -0.26 -8.27 -1.05
CA GLY A 60 1.19 -8.19 -1.06
C GLY A 60 1.81 -9.11 -2.11
N ASN A 61 1.46 -10.40 -2.13
CA ASN A 61 1.96 -11.35 -3.13
C ASN A 61 1.67 -10.87 -4.56
N ILE A 62 0.49 -10.29 -4.78
CA ILE A 62 0.12 -9.70 -6.09
C ILE A 62 0.95 -8.44 -6.39
N ALA A 63 1.14 -7.55 -5.43
CA ALA A 63 1.85 -6.28 -5.64
C ALA A 63 3.38 -6.45 -5.77
N MET A 64 3.95 -7.46 -5.10
CA MET A 64 5.38 -7.77 -5.14
C MET A 64 5.77 -8.70 -6.27
N GLY A 65 4.88 -9.58 -6.71
CA GLY A 65 5.15 -10.55 -7.78
C GLY A 65 5.90 -11.80 -7.32
N PHE A 66 6.12 -11.97 -6.02
CA PHE A 66 6.74 -13.15 -5.41
C PHE A 66 6.27 -13.38 -3.96
N ASP A 67 6.62 -14.55 -3.44
CA ASP A 67 6.23 -15.05 -2.11
C ASP A 67 6.82 -14.19 -0.99
N GLN A 68 5.96 -13.40 -0.34
CA GLN A 68 6.37 -12.47 0.72
C GLN A 68 6.85 -13.21 1.98
N ASP A 69 6.34 -14.42 2.24
CA ASP A 69 6.65 -15.22 3.44
C ASP A 69 8.09 -15.74 3.45
N LYS A 70 8.82 -15.55 2.34
CA LYS A 70 10.23 -15.92 2.19
C LYS A 70 11.19 -14.77 2.37
N ILE A 71 10.69 -13.58 2.64
CA ILE A 71 11.50 -12.37 2.78
C ILE A 71 11.11 -11.57 4.02
N THR A 72 11.96 -10.63 4.39
CA THR A 72 11.64 -9.62 5.38
C THR A 72 11.96 -8.24 4.83
N HIS A 73 11.07 -7.29 5.12
CA HIS A 73 11.29 -5.88 4.88
C HIS A 73 11.74 -5.19 6.16
N LYS A 74 12.70 -4.29 6.03
CA LYS A 74 13.04 -3.35 7.09
C LYS A 74 13.01 -1.93 6.53
N PHE A 75 12.20 -1.10 7.14
CA PHE A 75 12.03 0.30 6.81
C PHE A 75 12.76 1.13 7.87
N ILE A 76 13.72 1.97 7.44
CA ILE A 76 14.59 2.72 8.35
C ILE A 76 14.54 4.19 7.97
N PRO A 77 13.94 5.07 8.79
CA PRO A 77 14.13 6.51 8.62
C PRO A 77 15.59 6.88 8.92
N THR A 78 16.17 7.79 8.13
CA THR A 78 17.52 8.31 8.33
C THR A 78 17.48 9.84 8.45
N VAL A 79 18.59 10.44 8.87
CA VAL A 79 18.70 11.90 9.05
C VAL A 79 18.38 12.68 7.76
N ASN A 80 18.65 12.09 6.59
CA ASN A 80 18.49 12.75 5.28
C ASN A 80 17.48 12.03 4.37
N GLY A 81 16.61 11.16 4.89
CA GLY A 81 15.66 10.39 4.10
C GLY A 81 15.36 9.02 4.71
N GLY A 82 15.62 7.93 4.00
CA GLY A 82 15.33 6.59 4.52
C GLY A 82 15.83 5.44 3.66
N GLU A 83 15.85 4.24 4.23
CA GLU A 83 16.29 3.00 3.59
C GLU A 83 15.20 1.92 3.67
N ILE A 84 14.92 1.28 2.53
CA ILE A 84 14.12 0.06 2.46
C ILE A 84 15.07 -1.09 2.20
N ILE A 85 15.18 -2.00 3.16
CA ILE A 85 16.05 -3.18 3.07
C ILE A 85 15.16 -4.41 2.91
N ILE A 86 15.45 -5.20 1.87
CA ILE A 86 14.75 -6.45 1.58
C ILE A 86 15.74 -7.60 1.66
N MET A 87 15.43 -8.60 2.48
CA MET A 87 16.33 -9.72 2.78
C MET A 87 15.60 -11.06 2.64
N PRO A 88 16.22 -12.11 2.08
CA PRO A 88 15.64 -13.44 2.10
C PRO A 88 15.73 -14.05 3.50
N LEU A 89 14.72 -14.81 3.90
CA LEU A 89 14.78 -15.62 5.13
C LEU A 89 15.76 -16.80 4.99
N ASN A 90 15.85 -17.37 3.77
CA ASN A 90 16.87 -18.36 3.42
C ASN A 90 17.94 -17.74 2.50
N ALA A 91 19.12 -17.49 3.05
CA ALA A 91 20.27 -16.91 2.33
C ALA A 91 20.77 -17.75 1.14
N SER A 92 20.34 -19.00 0.98
CA SER A 92 20.71 -19.87 -0.14
C SER A 92 19.61 -20.00 -1.21
N ASP A 93 18.43 -19.38 -1.02
CA ASP A 93 17.36 -19.39 -2.02
C ASP A 93 17.66 -18.39 -3.15
N VAL A 94 18.38 -18.87 -4.16
CA VAL A 94 18.82 -18.07 -5.32
C VAL A 94 17.64 -17.45 -6.07
N ASN A 95 16.50 -18.14 -6.14
CA ASN A 95 15.32 -17.63 -6.85
C ASN A 95 14.74 -16.42 -6.13
N ILE A 96 14.61 -16.49 -4.80
CA ILE A 96 14.15 -15.35 -3.99
C ILE A 96 15.13 -14.19 -4.07
N ILE A 97 16.44 -14.44 -4.06
CA ILE A 97 17.45 -13.38 -4.19
C ILE A 97 17.32 -12.64 -5.54
N ILE A 98 17.05 -13.36 -6.63
CA ILE A 98 16.80 -12.75 -7.95
C ILE A 98 15.52 -11.90 -7.91
N GLN A 99 14.43 -12.43 -7.36
CA GLN A 99 13.15 -11.72 -7.27
C GLN A 99 13.26 -10.45 -6.41
N ILE A 100 13.98 -10.49 -5.29
CA ILE A 100 14.29 -9.30 -4.46
C ILE A 100 15.01 -8.23 -5.30
N LYS A 101 16.00 -8.63 -6.11
CA LYS A 101 16.79 -7.69 -6.95
C LYS A 101 15.99 -7.11 -8.10
N GLU A 102 14.99 -7.81 -8.61
CA GLU A 102 14.05 -7.29 -9.61
C GLU A 102 13.08 -6.33 -8.96
N HIS A 103 12.47 -6.76 -7.85
CA HIS A 103 11.51 -5.95 -7.11
C HIS A 103 12.07 -4.60 -6.65
N ILE A 104 13.31 -4.57 -6.15
CA ILE A 104 13.94 -3.32 -5.71
C ILE A 104 14.07 -2.30 -6.86
N LYS A 105 14.27 -2.78 -8.10
CA LYS A 105 14.36 -1.93 -9.30
C LYS A 105 12.98 -1.41 -9.70
N ASP A 106 11.97 -2.25 -9.61
CA ASP A 106 10.59 -1.85 -9.89
C ASP A 106 10.15 -0.73 -8.94
N ILE A 107 10.39 -0.88 -7.63
CA ILE A 107 10.03 0.17 -6.65
C ILE A 107 10.88 1.44 -6.84
N GLN A 108 12.17 1.33 -7.22
CA GLN A 108 12.99 2.49 -7.55
C GLN A 108 12.38 3.27 -8.73
N ASN A 109 12.01 2.56 -9.80
CA ASN A 109 11.40 3.15 -10.98
C ASN A 109 10.04 3.77 -10.64
N ASP A 110 9.18 3.07 -9.91
CA ASP A 110 7.88 3.60 -9.50
C ASP A 110 8.03 4.86 -8.63
N PHE A 111 8.84 4.80 -7.57
CA PHE A 111 8.95 5.89 -6.62
C PHE A 111 9.63 7.13 -7.21
N SER A 112 10.65 6.96 -8.05
CA SER A 112 11.28 8.07 -8.76
C SER A 112 10.31 8.79 -9.73
N ASN A 113 9.30 8.08 -10.24
CA ASN A 113 8.21 8.67 -11.01
C ASN A 113 7.09 9.28 -10.15
N GLY A 114 7.19 9.15 -8.82
CA GLY A 114 6.17 9.56 -7.85
C GLY A 114 5.00 8.58 -7.78
N ASN A 115 5.13 7.38 -8.32
CA ASN A 115 4.10 6.35 -8.28
C ASN A 115 4.22 5.53 -6.99
N PHE A 116 3.32 5.77 -6.03
CA PHE A 116 3.27 5.02 -4.77
C PHE A 116 2.08 4.05 -4.70
N THR A 117 1.57 3.62 -5.86
CA THR A 117 0.37 2.78 -5.94
C THR A 117 0.55 1.41 -5.28
N LYS A 118 1.73 0.80 -5.38
CA LYS A 118 2.02 -0.51 -4.75
C LYS A 118 1.74 -0.49 -3.24
N PRO A 119 2.30 0.45 -2.45
CA PRO A 119 1.91 0.62 -1.03
C PRO A 119 0.41 0.78 -0.80
N PHE A 120 -0.31 1.55 -1.63
CA PHE A 120 -1.77 1.74 -1.47
C PHE A 120 -2.55 0.45 -1.70
N VAL A 121 -2.14 -0.38 -2.66
CA VAL A 121 -2.78 -1.68 -2.92
C VAL A 121 -2.58 -2.64 -1.75
N ILE A 122 -1.39 -2.64 -1.14
CA ILE A 122 -1.09 -3.52 0.00
C ILE A 122 -1.93 -3.11 1.22
N HIS A 123 -1.91 -1.82 1.56
CA HIS A 123 -2.51 -1.32 2.80
C HIS A 123 -3.98 -0.93 2.68
N ALA A 124 -4.53 -0.86 1.45
CA ALA A 124 -5.89 -0.41 1.17
C ALA A 124 -6.22 0.98 1.75
N GLU A 125 -5.21 1.80 1.98
CA GLU A 125 -5.32 3.17 2.46
C GLU A 125 -4.21 4.04 1.87
N GLN A 126 -4.39 5.35 1.97
CA GLN A 126 -3.33 6.29 1.61
C GLN A 126 -2.21 6.21 2.65
N VAL A 127 -1.03 5.79 2.22
CA VAL A 127 0.15 5.71 3.06
C VAL A 127 0.67 7.12 3.41
N PRO A 128 0.90 7.44 4.68
CA PRO A 128 1.48 8.73 5.10
C PRO A 128 2.75 9.11 4.34
N GLY A 129 2.98 10.41 4.15
CA GLY A 129 4.14 10.95 3.43
C GLY A 129 4.06 10.90 1.90
N THR A 130 3.38 9.90 1.32
CA THR A 130 3.38 9.65 -0.14
C THR A 130 2.87 10.83 -0.98
N LYS A 131 1.93 11.64 -0.47
CA LYS A 131 1.45 12.86 -1.16
C LYS A 131 2.58 13.86 -1.36
N ILE A 132 3.31 14.20 -0.29
CA ILE A 132 4.44 15.14 -0.34
C ILE A 132 5.57 14.56 -1.19
N MET A 133 5.87 13.27 -1.03
CA MET A 133 6.88 12.59 -1.84
C MET A 133 6.53 12.60 -3.34
N ASN A 134 5.25 12.49 -3.71
CA ASN A 134 4.79 12.62 -5.09
C ASN A 134 4.93 14.06 -5.61
N GLU A 135 4.42 15.05 -4.86
CA GLU A 135 4.43 16.46 -5.23
C GLU A 135 5.86 17.01 -5.38
N LYS A 136 6.80 16.52 -4.56
CA LYS A 136 8.20 16.95 -4.53
C LYS A 136 9.19 15.89 -5.03
N LYS A 137 8.75 14.92 -5.84
CA LYS A 137 9.58 13.77 -6.28
C LYS A 137 10.95 14.15 -6.87
N TYR A 138 11.05 15.29 -7.55
CA TYR A 138 12.31 15.77 -8.15
C TYR A 138 13.37 16.20 -7.13
N LEU A 139 13.01 16.29 -5.84
CA LEU A 139 13.92 16.58 -4.74
C LEU A 139 14.43 15.32 -4.03
N ILE A 140 13.98 14.13 -4.45
CA ILE A 140 14.38 12.84 -3.86
C ILE A 140 15.31 12.12 -4.83
N GLU A 141 16.49 11.79 -4.35
CA GLU A 141 17.42 10.88 -5.04
C GLU A 141 17.16 9.45 -4.59
N TYR A 142 17.24 8.51 -5.53
CA TYR A 142 16.96 7.09 -5.31
C TYR A 142 18.12 6.22 -5.79
N ASP A 143 18.82 5.58 -4.87
CA ASP A 143 19.95 4.68 -5.17
C ASP A 143 19.65 3.25 -4.74
N ILE A 144 20.13 2.27 -5.51
CA ILE A 144 20.12 0.86 -5.11
C ILE A 144 21.51 0.47 -4.64
N LYS A 145 21.59 -0.14 -3.45
CA LYS A 145 22.77 -0.83 -2.96
C LYS A 145 22.48 -2.31 -2.82
N HIS A 146 23.40 -3.14 -3.29
CA HIS A 146 23.36 -4.58 -3.04
C HIS A 146 24.39 -4.95 -1.97
N ASN A 147 23.98 -5.76 -0.99
CA ASN A 147 24.89 -6.29 0.01
C ASN A 147 24.64 -7.79 0.18
N ASN A 148 25.57 -8.62 -0.29
CA ASN A 148 25.46 -10.07 -0.34
C ASN A 148 24.14 -10.53 -0.98
N ASN A 149 23.16 -10.87 -0.14
CA ASN A 149 21.86 -11.43 -0.51
C ASN A 149 20.70 -10.44 -0.38
N ASN A 150 20.99 -9.22 0.08
CA ASN A 150 19.99 -8.19 0.36
C ASN A 150 20.02 -7.12 -0.73
N SER A 151 18.87 -6.50 -0.95
CA SER A 151 18.78 -5.28 -1.76
C SER A 151 18.24 -4.13 -0.93
N ILE A 152 18.87 -2.97 -1.11
CA ILE A 152 18.57 -1.76 -0.34
C ILE A 152 18.20 -0.65 -1.33
N LEU A 153 17.02 -0.06 -1.17
CA LEU A 153 16.67 1.21 -1.81
C LEU A 153 16.97 2.33 -0.80
N VAL A 154 17.84 3.25 -1.18
CA VAL A 154 18.16 4.45 -0.41
C VAL A 154 17.42 5.64 -1.03
N MET A 155 16.69 6.37 -0.20
CA MET A 155 16.09 7.65 -0.55
C MET A 155 16.80 8.77 0.19
N SER A 156 17.30 9.77 -0.53
CA SER A 156 18.00 10.91 0.05
C SER A 156 17.48 12.25 -0.47
N THR A 157 17.45 13.23 0.42
CA THR A 157 17.08 14.61 0.09
C THR A 157 17.68 15.60 1.10
N LYS A 158 17.66 16.88 0.75
CA LYS A 158 18.02 18.00 1.64
C LYS A 158 16.81 18.85 2.03
N ASP A 159 15.65 18.62 1.42
CA ASP A 159 14.42 19.34 1.74
C ASP A 159 13.82 18.77 3.03
N LYS A 160 13.67 19.62 4.04
CA LYS A 160 13.22 19.21 5.38
C LYS A 160 11.80 18.61 5.36
N GLU A 161 10.90 19.17 4.57
CA GLU A 161 9.52 18.68 4.48
C GLU A 161 9.48 17.29 3.82
N VAL A 162 10.36 17.05 2.84
CA VAL A 162 10.50 15.73 2.21
C VAL A 162 11.15 14.72 3.16
N ILE A 163 12.12 15.13 3.98
CA ILE A 163 12.69 14.26 5.04
C ILE A 163 11.59 13.81 6.00
N ASP A 164 10.77 14.75 6.48
CA ASP A 164 9.67 14.45 7.40
C ASP A 164 8.65 13.50 6.74
N ALA A 165 8.31 13.73 5.46
CA ALA A 165 7.43 12.84 4.69
C ALA A 165 8.00 11.42 4.49
N ILE A 166 9.30 11.29 4.20
CA ILE A 166 9.96 9.97 4.10
C ILE A 166 9.95 9.28 5.47
N SER A 167 10.16 10.02 6.56
CA SER A 167 10.09 9.48 7.92
C SER A 167 8.70 8.91 8.23
N ASP A 168 7.63 9.66 7.91
CA ASP A 168 6.25 9.21 8.07
C ASP A 168 5.97 7.93 7.27
N PHE A 169 6.42 7.89 6.01
CA PHE A 169 6.32 6.70 5.16
C PHE A 169 7.05 5.50 5.79
N MET A 170 8.29 5.67 6.25
CA MET A 170 9.09 4.59 6.84
C MET A 170 8.47 4.04 8.13
N ASN A 171 8.00 4.93 9.01
CA ASN A 171 7.41 4.53 10.28
C ASN A 171 6.11 3.74 10.06
N PHE A 172 5.25 4.22 9.14
CA PHE A 172 4.03 3.51 8.78
C PHE A 172 4.33 2.13 8.17
N GLN A 173 5.20 2.07 7.16
CA GLN A 173 5.56 0.78 6.54
C GLN A 173 6.20 -0.17 7.56
N GLY A 174 7.03 0.36 8.44
CA GLY A 174 7.67 -0.38 9.52
C GLY A 174 6.68 -0.96 10.53
N SER A 175 5.60 -0.24 10.87
CA SER A 175 4.57 -0.76 11.79
C SER A 175 3.67 -1.82 11.14
N GLU A 176 3.40 -1.70 9.84
CA GLU A 176 2.54 -2.65 9.13
C GLU A 176 3.24 -3.94 8.69
N HIS A 177 4.58 -3.96 8.65
CA HIS A 177 5.39 -5.12 8.26
C HIS A 177 6.19 -5.72 9.43
N VAL A 178 5.70 -5.58 10.67
CA VAL A 178 6.32 -6.23 11.84
C VAL A 178 6.00 -7.73 11.82
N GLY A 179 6.98 -8.55 11.45
CA GLY A 179 6.97 -10.00 11.70
C GLY A 179 5.98 -10.81 10.86
N HIS A 180 6.15 -10.77 9.54
CA HIS A 180 5.76 -11.90 8.69
C HIS A 180 6.85 -12.97 8.73
#